data_AF-A0A8D5ZFA9-F1
#
_entry.id   AF-A0A8D5ZFA9-F1
#
_cell.length_a   1.000
_cell.length_b   1.000
_cell.length_c   1.000
_cell.angle_alpha   90.00
_cell.angle_beta   90.00
_cell.angle_gamma   90.00
#
_symmetry.space_group_name_H-M   'P 1'
#
loop_
_entity.id
_entity.type
_entity.pdbx_description
1 polymer ?
#
loop_
_entity_poly.entity_id
_entity_poly.type
_entity_poly.pdbx_seq_one_letter_code
_entity_poly.pdbx_strand_id
1 'polypeptide(L)'
;MSHATYIDEEREFRIGKAEVFSLILVVGLLTFSAIEGYGIYFFLSVAVLSLLLVFYRKGELIRAFKTLKTNKEYIREYKYSRAVKQSRRDKVLFPILFLAPFIALYVFPVPENLFIALGAVAAYPLSNILNMGLILWMERALHGKIYSILEIVEIKEEEDLYVKRFGYKLKEN
;
A
#
# COMPACT_ATOMS: atom_id res chain seq x y z
N MET A 1 -29.03 -3.81 26.36
CA MET A 1 -28.45 -2.57 25.81
C MET A 1 -27.06 -2.93 25.29
N SER A 2 -26.85 -2.90 23.97
CA SER A 2 -25.55 -3.23 23.36
C SER A 2 -24.53 -2.15 23.72
N HIS A 3 -23.45 -2.53 24.40
CA HIS A 3 -22.34 -1.63 24.74
C HIS A 3 -21.33 -1.64 23.59
N ALA A 4 -21.51 -0.72 22.65
CA ALA A 4 -20.50 -0.41 21.63
C ALA A 4 -19.46 0.56 22.21
N THR A 5 -18.19 0.18 22.19
CA THR A 5 -17.06 1.09 22.46
C THR A 5 -16.60 1.70 21.13
N TYR A 6 -16.47 3.02 21.08
CA TYR A 6 -15.95 3.76 19.92
C TYR A 6 -14.49 4.09 20.16
N ILE A 7 -13.61 3.62 19.28
CA ILE A 7 -12.19 3.99 19.27
C ILE A 7 -11.94 4.80 18.01
N ASP A 8 -11.68 6.09 18.19
CA ASP A 8 -11.28 7.02 17.13
C ASP A 8 -9.75 7.10 17.09
N GLU A 9 -9.14 6.46 16.09
CA GLU A 9 -7.71 6.60 15.84
C GLU A 9 -7.46 7.58 14.69
N GLU A 10 -6.79 8.69 15.02
CA GLU A 10 -6.15 9.55 14.02
C GLU A 10 -4.66 9.24 13.96
N ARG A 11 -4.20 8.74 12.82
CA ARG A 11 -2.79 8.42 12.61
C ARG A 11 -2.18 9.27 11.52
N GLU A 12 -1.14 10.01 11.87
CA GLU A 12 -0.29 10.73 10.91
C GLU A 12 0.56 9.72 10.12
N PHE A 13 0.68 9.94 8.81
CA PHE A 13 1.63 9.19 8.00
C PHE A 13 3.06 9.67 8.26
N ARG A 14 3.82 8.92 9.06
CA ARG A 14 5.24 9.18 9.31
C ARG A 14 6.14 8.23 8.54
N ILE A 15 7.29 8.75 8.13
CA ILE A 15 8.39 7.98 7.54
C ILE A 15 9.06 7.20 8.67
N GLY A 16 9.06 5.87 8.58
CA GLY A 16 9.67 4.99 9.57
C GLY A 16 11.01 4.41 9.12
N LYS A 17 11.58 3.58 10.00
CA LYS A 17 12.80 2.80 9.73
C LYS A 17 12.60 1.80 8.58
N ALA A 18 11.36 1.36 8.36
CA ALA A 18 11.00 0.38 7.32
C ALA A 18 11.17 0.94 5.91
N GLU A 19 10.87 2.22 5.69
CA GLU A 19 11.03 2.91 4.41
C GLU A 19 12.50 3.10 4.06
N VAL A 20 13.34 3.43 5.04
CA VAL A 20 14.80 3.55 4.87
C VAL A 20 15.42 2.20 4.51
N PHE A 21 15.04 1.14 5.24
CA PHE A 21 15.48 -0.22 4.91
C PHE A 21 15.03 -0.64 3.52
N SER A 22 13.79 -0.31 3.14
CA SER A 22 13.25 -0.58 1.80
C SER A 22 14.09 0.12 0.71
N LEU A 23 14.51 1.36 0.95
CA LEU A 23 15.36 2.12 0.02
C LEU A 23 16.73 1.44 -0.17
N ILE A 24 17.40 1.09 0.93
CA ILE A 24 18.71 0.41 0.88
C ILE A 24 18.58 -0.90 0.10
N LEU A 25 17.54 -1.69 0.39
CA LEU A 25 17.33 -2.99 -0.26
C LEU A 25 17.05 -2.84 -1.75
N VAL A 26 16.19 -1.90 -2.17
CA VAL A 26 15.91 -1.66 -3.60
C VAL A 26 17.14 -1.19 -4.35
N VAL A 27 17.90 -0.25 -3.78
CA VAL A 27 19.14 0.26 -4.41
C VAL A 27 20.19 -0.84 -4.52
N GLY A 28 20.36 -1.66 -3.48
CA GLY A 28 21.28 -2.79 -3.47
C GLY A 28 20.95 -3.82 -4.55
N LEU A 29 19.69 -4.25 -4.63
CA LEU A 29 19.23 -5.21 -5.64
C LEU A 29 19.29 -4.64 -7.07
N LEU A 30 19.00 -3.35 -7.25
CA LEU A 30 19.13 -2.69 -8.54
C LEU A 30 20.60 -2.64 -9.00
N THR A 31 21.51 -2.30 -8.08
CA THR A 31 22.96 -2.25 -8.36
C THR A 31 23.49 -3.64 -8.71
N PHE A 32 23.12 -4.65 -7.91
CA PHE A 32 23.46 -6.04 -8.18
C PHE A 32 22.96 -6.48 -9.57
N SER A 33 21.69 -6.22 -9.88
CA SER A 33 21.11 -6.58 -11.17
C SER A 33 21.77 -5.85 -12.34
N ALA A 34 22.23 -4.61 -12.14
CA ALA A 34 22.96 -3.85 -13.15
C ALA A 34 24.37 -4.42 -13.40
N ILE A 35 25.09 -4.82 -12.34
CA ILE A 35 26.42 -5.45 -12.45
C ILE A 35 26.34 -6.77 -13.22
N GLU A 36 25.32 -7.57 -12.95
CA GLU A 36 25.09 -8.86 -13.62
C GLU A 36 24.57 -8.71 -15.07
N GLY A 37 24.24 -7.49 -15.52
CA GLY A 37 23.76 -7.23 -16.88
C GLY A 37 22.25 -7.43 -17.09
N TYR A 38 21.48 -7.73 -16.04
CA TYR A 38 20.04 -8.00 -16.09
C TYR A 38 19.17 -6.89 -15.47
N GLY A 39 19.75 -5.70 -15.33
CA GLY A 39 19.10 -4.54 -14.71
C GLY A 39 17.77 -4.17 -15.36
N ILE A 40 17.61 -4.36 -16.67
CA ILE A 40 16.36 -4.06 -17.39
C ILE A 40 15.20 -4.98 -16.95
N TYR A 41 15.46 -6.28 -16.80
CA TYR A 41 14.45 -7.27 -16.40
C TYR A 41 14.02 -7.06 -14.95
N PHE A 42 14.99 -6.77 -14.07
CA PHE A 42 14.72 -6.38 -12.69
C PHE A 42 13.91 -5.08 -12.63
N PHE A 43 14.32 -4.05 -13.37
CA PHE A 43 13.67 -2.73 -13.33
C PHE A 43 12.21 -2.79 -13.81
N LEU A 44 11.96 -3.45 -14.94
CA LEU A 44 10.60 -3.55 -15.48
C LEU A 44 9.67 -4.32 -14.54
N SER A 45 10.12 -5.46 -14.02
CA SER A 45 9.33 -6.26 -13.09
C SER A 45 9.04 -5.53 -11.79
N VAL A 46 10.06 -4.93 -11.17
CA VAL A 46 9.90 -4.19 -9.90
C VAL A 46 9.01 -2.96 -10.10
N ALA A 47 9.19 -2.19 -11.18
CA ALA A 47 8.42 -0.95 -11.40
C ALA A 47 6.94 -1.24 -11.61
N VAL A 48 6.61 -2.19 -12.50
CA VAL A 48 5.22 -2.55 -12.82
C VAL A 48 4.50 -3.09 -11.59
N LEU A 49 5.11 -4.06 -10.90
CA LEU A 49 4.48 -4.69 -9.72
C LEU A 49 4.36 -3.70 -8.55
N SER A 50 5.33 -2.81 -8.37
CA SER A 50 5.26 -1.78 -7.33
C SER A 50 4.14 -0.78 -7.59
N LEU A 51 3.96 -0.34 -8.84
CA LEU A 51 2.86 0.56 -9.21
C LEU A 51 1.50 -0.10 -8.97
N LEU A 52 1.33 -1.36 -9.39
CA LEU A 52 0.12 -2.14 -9.11
C LEU A 52 -0.15 -2.23 -7.60
N LEU A 53 0.89 -2.51 -6.81
CA LEU A 53 0.82 -2.53 -5.34
C LEU A 53 0.42 -1.18 -4.74
N VAL A 54 0.92 -0.06 -5.26
CA VAL A 54 0.56 1.29 -4.81
C VAL A 54 -0.91 1.58 -5.10
N PHE A 55 -1.36 1.37 -6.36
CA PHE A 55 -2.76 1.56 -6.72
C PHE A 55 -3.69 0.66 -5.90
N TYR A 56 -3.23 -0.54 -5.57
CA TYR A 56 -3.96 -1.46 -4.72
C TYR A 56 -4.08 -0.95 -3.27
N ARG A 57 -2.94 -0.63 -2.63
CA ARG A 57 -2.85 -0.26 -1.21
C ARG A 57 -3.39 1.14 -0.91
N LYS A 58 -3.21 2.08 -1.84
CA LYS A 58 -3.56 3.49 -1.67
C LYS A 58 -4.62 3.97 -2.66
N GLY A 59 -5.28 3.06 -3.38
CA GLY A 59 -6.34 3.43 -4.32
C GLY A 59 -7.49 4.23 -3.70
N GLU A 60 -7.83 4.00 -2.42
CA GLU A 60 -8.83 4.83 -1.72
C GLU A 60 -8.32 6.23 -1.43
N LEU A 61 -7.05 6.38 -1.04
CA LEU A 61 -6.41 7.69 -0.83
C LEU A 61 -6.32 8.48 -2.14
N ILE A 62 -5.94 7.82 -3.25
CA ILE A 62 -5.87 8.44 -4.58
C ILE A 62 -7.27 8.95 -4.99
N ARG A 63 -8.32 8.16 -4.76
CA ARG A 63 -9.70 8.58 -5.04
C ARG A 63 -10.15 9.72 -4.13
N ALA A 64 -9.70 9.73 -2.88
CA ALA A 64 -10.02 10.76 -1.89
C ALA A 64 -9.40 12.12 -2.22
N PHE A 65 -8.38 12.21 -3.09
CA PHE A 65 -7.67 13.46 -3.39
C PHE A 65 -8.60 14.63 -3.75
N LYS A 66 -9.54 14.41 -4.68
CA LYS A 66 -10.47 15.46 -5.13
C LYS A 66 -11.39 15.92 -3.99
N THR A 67 -11.84 15.00 -3.15
CA THR A 67 -12.72 15.29 -2.01
C THR A 67 -11.96 15.98 -0.88
N LEU A 68 -10.73 15.57 -0.60
CA LEU A 68 -9.86 16.22 0.38
C LEU A 68 -9.56 17.68 -0.01
N LYS A 69 -9.39 17.95 -1.31
CA LYS A 69 -9.16 19.32 -1.81
C LYS A 69 -10.37 20.25 -1.59
N THR A 70 -11.59 19.71 -1.64
CA THR A 70 -12.83 20.51 -1.59
C THR A 70 -13.41 20.57 -0.18
N ASN A 71 -13.51 19.43 0.48
CA ASN A 71 -14.24 19.30 1.75
C ASN A 71 -13.30 19.11 2.95
N LYS A 72 -11.98 19.05 2.76
CA LYS A 72 -10.96 18.72 3.78
C LYS A 72 -11.14 17.36 4.48
N GLU A 73 -12.20 16.62 4.16
CA GLU A 73 -12.53 15.35 4.79
C GLU A 73 -13.16 14.39 3.77
N TYR A 74 -12.74 13.14 3.83
CA TYR A 74 -13.28 12.05 3.03
C TYR A 74 -13.58 10.89 3.98
N ILE A 75 -14.87 10.59 4.20
CA ILE A 75 -15.31 9.51 5.07
C ILE A 75 -16.11 8.50 4.24
N ARG A 76 -15.85 7.21 4.46
CA ARG A 76 -16.71 6.13 4.03
C ARG A 76 -17.23 5.35 5.23
N GLU A 77 -18.55 5.21 5.27
CA GLU A 77 -19.21 4.29 6.19
C GLU A 77 -19.28 2.91 5.55
N TYR A 78 -18.87 1.90 6.29
CA TYR A 78 -18.89 0.52 5.82
C TYR A 78 -19.95 -0.28 6.59
N LYS A 79 -20.86 -0.92 5.84
CA LYS A 79 -21.86 -1.84 6.41
C LYS A 79 -21.28 -3.19 6.86
N TYR A 80 -20.04 -3.51 6.47
CA TYR A 80 -19.35 -4.77 6.77
C TYR A 80 -17.89 -4.51 7.14
N SER A 81 -17.31 -5.36 8.02
CA SER A 81 -15.94 -5.18 8.51
C SER A 81 -14.92 -4.98 7.37
N ARG A 82 -14.15 -3.90 7.43
CA ARG A 82 -13.06 -3.60 6.48
C ARG A 82 -12.07 -4.77 6.35
N ALA A 83 -11.89 -5.54 7.43
CA ALA A 83 -11.07 -6.75 7.43
C ALA A 83 -11.56 -7.78 6.39
N VAL A 84 -12.87 -7.93 6.21
CA VAL A 84 -13.45 -8.87 5.22
C VAL A 84 -13.19 -8.39 3.79
N LYS A 85 -13.32 -7.09 3.52
CA LYS A 85 -13.07 -6.52 2.19
C LYS A 85 -11.57 -6.55 1.84
N GLN A 86 -10.72 -6.28 2.82
CA GLN A 86 -9.27 -6.36 2.67
C GLN A 86 -8.82 -7.81 2.49
N SER A 87 -9.31 -8.74 3.32
CA SER A 87 -9.10 -10.19 3.19
C SER A 87 -9.52 -10.72 1.82
N ARG A 88 -10.70 -10.36 1.30
CA ARG A 88 -11.13 -10.77 -0.05
C ARG A 88 -10.21 -10.25 -1.16
N ARG A 89 -9.70 -9.03 -1.01
CA ARG A 89 -8.80 -8.43 -1.99
C ARG A 89 -7.39 -9.02 -1.90
N ASP A 90 -6.88 -9.26 -0.69
CA ASP A 90 -5.58 -9.88 -0.45
C ASP A 90 -5.58 -11.32 -1.00
N LYS A 91 -6.69 -12.06 -0.85
CA LYS A 91 -6.89 -13.39 -1.47
C LYS A 91 -6.76 -13.40 -2.99
N VAL A 92 -6.99 -12.29 -3.69
CA VAL A 92 -6.85 -12.20 -5.16
C VAL A 92 -5.45 -11.72 -5.55
N LEU A 93 -4.86 -10.80 -4.79
CA LEU A 93 -3.57 -10.22 -5.14
C LEU A 93 -2.39 -11.12 -4.77
N PHE A 94 -2.48 -11.82 -3.64
CA PHE A 94 -1.41 -12.68 -3.14
C PHE A 94 -1.08 -13.81 -4.12
N PRO A 95 -2.07 -14.52 -4.71
CA PRO A 95 -1.80 -15.49 -5.76
C PRO A 95 -1.11 -14.86 -6.98
N ILE A 96 -1.50 -13.66 -7.42
CA ILE A 96 -0.91 -13.02 -8.61
C ILE A 96 0.56 -12.66 -8.37
N LEU A 97 0.88 -12.07 -7.22
CA LEU A 97 2.26 -11.76 -6.84
C LEU A 97 3.11 -13.01 -6.62
N PHE A 98 2.52 -14.05 -6.04
CA PHE A 98 3.22 -15.31 -5.79
C PHE A 98 3.41 -16.13 -7.07
N LEU A 99 2.47 -16.07 -8.02
CA LEU A 99 2.53 -16.78 -9.30
C LEU A 99 3.43 -16.08 -10.33
N ALA A 100 3.65 -14.77 -10.23
CA ALA A 100 4.47 -14.03 -11.18
C ALA A 100 5.90 -14.61 -11.37
N PRO A 101 6.63 -14.98 -10.31
CA PRO A 101 7.90 -15.70 -10.43
C PRO A 101 7.78 -17.04 -11.17
N PHE A 102 6.72 -17.82 -10.92
CA PHE A 102 6.51 -19.11 -11.58
C PHE A 102 6.17 -18.94 -13.06
N ILE A 103 5.34 -17.95 -13.40
CA ILE A 103 5.07 -17.61 -14.80
C ILE A 103 6.37 -17.21 -15.51
N ALA A 104 7.23 -16.43 -14.84
CA ALA A 104 8.52 -16.03 -15.41
C ALA A 104 9.42 -17.22 -15.74
N LEU A 105 9.38 -18.31 -14.95
CA LEU A 105 10.14 -19.53 -15.23
C LEU A 105 9.75 -20.21 -16.55
N TYR A 106 8.47 -20.11 -16.96
CA TYR A 106 7.97 -20.73 -18.19
C TYR A 106 8.12 -19.82 -19.41
N VAL A 107 8.23 -18.51 -19.21
CA VAL A 107 8.23 -17.51 -20.30
C VAL A 107 9.64 -17.04 -20.64
N PHE A 108 10.54 -16.95 -19.66
CA PHE A 108 11.88 -16.37 -19.84
C PHE A 108 12.99 -17.40 -19.57
N PRO A 109 14.09 -17.36 -20.34
CA PRO A 109 15.25 -18.21 -20.10
C PRO A 109 15.96 -17.84 -18.78
N VAL A 110 16.74 -18.79 -18.27
CA VAL A 110 17.70 -18.52 -17.18
C VAL A 110 18.87 -17.73 -17.77
N PRO A 111 19.31 -16.62 -17.14
CA PRO A 111 18.96 -16.17 -15.78
C PRO A 111 17.93 -15.03 -15.70
N GLU A 112 17.35 -14.59 -16.82
CA GLU A 112 16.41 -13.46 -16.87
C GLU A 112 15.22 -13.66 -15.91
N ASN A 113 14.68 -14.87 -15.86
CA ASN A 113 13.60 -15.25 -14.95
C ASN A 113 13.95 -15.04 -13.45
N LEU A 114 15.22 -15.23 -13.05
CA LEU A 114 15.68 -15.01 -11.68
C LEU A 114 15.62 -13.52 -11.33
N PHE A 115 16.01 -12.65 -12.25
CA PHE A 115 15.96 -11.19 -12.03
C PHE A 115 14.53 -10.65 -12.06
N ILE A 116 13.64 -11.27 -12.84
CA ILE A 116 12.19 -10.98 -12.79
C ILE A 116 11.62 -11.40 -11.43
N ALA A 117 11.96 -12.59 -10.94
CA ALA A 117 11.54 -13.07 -9.62
C ALA A 117 12.08 -12.17 -8.49
N LEU A 118 13.35 -11.77 -8.58
CA LEU A 118 13.97 -10.83 -7.65
C LEU A 118 13.26 -9.47 -7.66
N GLY A 119 12.90 -8.97 -8.85
CA GLY A 119 12.10 -7.76 -9.00
C GLY A 119 10.70 -7.88 -8.39
N ALA A 120 10.05 -9.05 -8.49
CA ALA A 120 8.77 -9.30 -7.83
C ALA A 120 8.87 -9.24 -6.30
N VAL A 121 9.94 -9.79 -5.72
CA VAL A 121 10.20 -9.69 -4.27
C VAL A 121 10.50 -8.23 -3.87
N ALA A 122 11.32 -7.54 -4.67
CA ALA A 122 11.68 -6.14 -4.44
C ALA A 122 10.51 -5.15 -4.64
N ALA A 123 9.42 -5.59 -5.28
CA ALA A 123 8.29 -4.74 -5.59
C ALA A 123 7.56 -4.23 -4.33
N TYR A 124 7.48 -5.05 -3.27
CA TYR A 124 6.87 -4.62 -2.02
C TYR A 124 7.68 -3.51 -1.33
N PRO A 125 9.01 -3.66 -1.12
CA PRO A 125 9.89 -2.58 -0.69
C PRO A 125 9.76 -1.31 -1.53
N LEU A 126 9.84 -1.40 -2.86
CA LEU A 126 9.71 -0.22 -3.72
C LEU A 126 8.31 0.42 -3.60
N SER A 127 7.24 -0.39 -3.43
CA SER A 127 5.90 0.15 -3.17
C SER A 127 5.81 0.97 -1.87
N ASN A 128 6.60 0.67 -0.83
CA ASN A 128 6.65 1.47 0.39
C ASN A 128 7.22 2.87 0.10
N ILE A 129 8.31 2.93 -0.67
CA ILE A 129 8.95 4.18 -1.08
C ILE A 129 8.00 5.01 -1.95
N LEU A 130 7.34 4.39 -2.93
CA LEU A 130 6.37 5.06 -3.78
C LEU A 130 5.15 5.55 -3.00
N ASN A 131 4.66 4.78 -2.01
CA ASN A 131 3.58 5.21 -1.14
C ASN A 131 3.96 6.47 -0.33
N MET A 132 5.18 6.52 0.19
CA MET A 132 5.71 7.69 0.87
C MET A 132 5.77 8.90 -0.09
N GLY A 133 6.29 8.70 -1.31
CA GLY A 133 6.32 9.75 -2.34
C GLY A 133 4.93 10.27 -2.68
N LEU A 134 3.94 9.38 -2.84
CA LEU A 134 2.55 9.73 -3.11
C LEU A 134 1.95 10.59 -1.98
N ILE A 135 2.14 10.19 -0.72
CA ILE A 135 1.62 10.93 0.43
C ILE A 135 2.25 12.32 0.50
N LEU A 136 3.58 12.41 0.42
CA LEU A 136 4.29 13.69 0.44
C LEU A 136 3.86 14.61 -0.71
N TRP A 137 3.66 14.05 -1.90
CA TRP A 137 3.15 14.79 -3.05
C TRP A 137 1.74 15.33 -2.79
N MET A 138 0.84 14.50 -2.23
CA MET A 138 -0.52 14.94 -1.88
C MET A 138 -0.52 16.00 -0.78
N GLU A 139 0.27 15.84 0.27
CA GLU A 139 0.38 16.84 1.36
C GLU A 139 0.86 18.20 0.85
N ARG A 140 1.85 18.20 -0.05
CA ARG A 140 2.32 19.42 -0.72
C ARG A 140 1.25 20.04 -1.61
N ALA A 141 0.56 19.21 -2.40
CA ALA A 141 -0.48 19.67 -3.32
C ALA A 141 -1.75 20.19 -2.62
N LEU A 142 -2.02 19.73 -1.39
CA LEU A 142 -3.17 20.10 -0.59
C LEU A 142 -2.85 21.13 0.50
N HIS A 143 -1.59 21.56 0.63
CA HIS A 143 -1.13 22.49 1.66
C HIS A 143 -1.50 22.08 3.10
N GLY A 144 -1.39 20.80 3.42
CA GLY A 144 -1.74 20.30 4.76
C GLY A 144 -1.29 18.86 4.99
N LYS A 145 -1.49 18.40 6.22
CA LYS A 145 -1.14 17.05 6.67
C LYS A 145 -2.33 16.10 6.54
N ILE A 146 -2.09 14.90 6.02
CA ILE A 146 -3.12 13.88 5.83
C ILE A 146 -3.11 12.92 7.02
N TYR A 147 -4.26 12.82 7.69
CA TYR A 147 -4.50 11.89 8.78
C TYR A 147 -5.45 10.78 8.30
N SER A 148 -5.17 9.53 8.64
CA SER A 148 -6.17 8.47 8.48
C SER A 148 -7.09 8.46 9.69
N ILE A 149 -8.40 8.51 9.44
CA ILE A 149 -9.43 8.32 10.48
C ILE A 149 -9.88 6.86 10.41
N LEU A 150 -9.89 6.20 11.57
CA LEU A 150 -10.45 4.88 11.74
C LEU A 150 -11.36 4.88 12.97
N GLU A 151 -12.66 4.67 12.77
CA GLU A 151 -13.65 4.47 13.84
C GLU A 151 -13.93 2.97 13.93
N ILE A 152 -13.48 2.34 15.02
CA ILE A 152 -13.76 0.94 15.33
C ILE A 152 -14.93 0.86 16.30
N VAL A 153 -15.88 -0.02 16.00
CA VAL A 153 -16.95 -0.43 16.89
C VAL A 153 -16.67 -1.86 17.33
N GLU A 154 -16.49 -2.02 18.63
CA GLU A 154 -16.38 -3.32 19.28
C GLU A 154 -17.78 -3.81 19.66
N ILE A 155 -18.22 -4.96 19.14
CA ILE A 155 -19.47 -5.60 19.55
C ILE A 155 -19.11 -6.66 20.60
N LYS A 156 -19.32 -6.33 21.88
CA LYS A 156 -18.94 -7.19 23.03
C LYS A 156 -19.55 -8.59 23.02
N GLU A 157 -20.61 -8.84 22.25
CA GLU A 157 -21.30 -10.14 22.18
C GLU A 157 -20.69 -11.11 21.15
N GLU A 158 -19.87 -10.63 20.20
CA GLU A 158 -19.34 -11.46 19.09
C GLU A 158 -17.82 -11.63 19.10
N GLU A 159 -17.09 -11.04 20.06
CA GLU A 159 -15.60 -10.91 20.03
C GLU A 159 -15.05 -10.29 18.73
N ASP A 160 -15.91 -9.70 17.89
CA ASP A 160 -15.55 -9.19 16.57
C ASP A 160 -15.41 -7.65 16.58
N LEU A 161 -14.30 -7.19 15.99
CA LEU A 161 -14.00 -5.77 15.78
C LEU A 161 -14.51 -5.32 14.40
N TYR A 162 -15.38 -4.31 14.38
CA TYR A 162 -15.96 -3.77 13.15
C TYR A 162 -15.48 -2.35 12.89
N VAL A 163 -14.76 -2.13 11.79
CA VAL A 163 -14.45 -0.76 11.33
C VAL A 163 -15.71 -0.15 10.72
N LYS A 164 -16.34 0.78 11.44
CA LYS A 164 -17.60 1.44 11.03
C LYS A 164 -17.35 2.59 10.09
N ARG A 165 -16.32 3.41 10.38
CA ARG A 165 -15.91 4.50 9.49
C ARG A 165 -14.42 4.44 9.21
N PHE A 166 -14.08 4.67 7.95
CA PHE A 166 -12.70 4.87 7.54
C PHE A 166 -12.62 6.02 6.55
N GLY A 167 -11.62 6.86 6.75
CA GLY A 167 -11.48 8.06 5.96
C GLY A 167 -10.11 8.69 6.04
N TYR A 168 -10.03 9.85 5.42
CA TYR A 168 -8.87 10.72 5.45
C TYR A 168 -9.32 12.13 5.80
N LYS A 169 -8.52 12.81 6.62
CA LYS A 169 -8.72 14.21 6.98
C LYS A 169 -7.48 15.01 6.65
N LEU A 170 -7.69 16.18 6.07
CA LEU A 170 -6.65 17.18 5.84
C LEU A 170 -6.68 18.18 6.99
N LYS A 171 -5.57 18.31 7.70
CA LYS A 171 -5.39 19.38 8.70
C LYS A 171 -4.38 20.38 8.15
N GLU A 172 -4.73 21.66 8.22
CA GLU A 172 -3.79 22.74 7.92
C GLU A 172 -2.76 22.84 9.05
N ASN A 173 -1.52 23.20 8.68
CA ASN A 173 -0.45 23.48 9.64
C ASN A 173 -0.66 24.84 10.30
#